data_AF-Q84P09-F1
#
_entry.id   AF-Q84P09-F1
#
_cell.length_a   1.000
_cell.length_b   1.000
_cell.length_c   1.000
_cell.angle_alpha   90.00
_cell.angle_beta   90.00
_cell.angle_gamma   90.00
#
_symmetry.space_group_name_H-M   'P 1'
#
loop_
_entity.id
_entity.type
_entity.pdbx_description
1 polymer ?
#
loop_
_entity_poly.entity_id
_entity_poly.type
_entity_poly.pdbx_seq_one_letter_code
_entity_poly.pdbx_strand_id
1 'polypeptide(L)'
;TKENWFICFNMVFVDRRFMGSSFKVMGDFRGNEGEWAIVGGTGEFAYAQGVITFNKTWSAQANVRELHVRALCLSSSKAPETPCSRTPRQSSVTKIGPWGIISGEFLDVPTTPQRLECVTIRHGVVIDSLAFSFVDQAGGQHNVGPWGGPCGDNKDTIK
;
A
#
# COMPACT_ATOMS: atom_id res chain seq x y z
N THR A 1 4.22 -34.22 0.98
CA THR A 1 4.24 -32.88 1.58
C THR A 1 3.54 -31.96 0.61
N LYS A 2 2.42 -31.31 0.97
CA LYS A 2 1.77 -30.35 0.05
C LYS A 2 2.63 -29.09 0.05
N GLU A 3 3.36 -28.84 -1.02
CA GLU A 3 4.12 -27.61 -1.20
C GLU A 3 3.16 -26.42 -1.12
N ASN A 4 3.43 -25.50 -0.19
CA ASN A 4 2.71 -24.25 -0.03
C ASN A 4 3.70 -23.13 -0.29
N TRP A 5 3.54 -22.46 -1.43
CA TRP A 5 4.43 -21.36 -1.81
C TRP A 5 3.75 -20.03 -1.48
N PHE A 6 4.37 -19.22 -0.62
CA PHE A 6 3.93 -17.85 -0.42
C PHE A 6 4.18 -17.03 -1.70
N ILE A 7 3.22 -16.21 -2.08
CA ILE A 7 3.32 -15.34 -3.24
C ILE A 7 3.02 -13.89 -2.88
N CYS A 8 3.78 -12.99 -3.51
CA CYS A 8 3.56 -11.55 -3.48
C CYS A 8 3.95 -11.00 -4.84
N PHE A 9 3.04 -10.32 -5.54
CA PHE A 9 3.30 -9.78 -6.86
C PHE A 9 2.42 -8.58 -7.20
N ASN A 10 2.81 -7.87 -8.25
CA ASN A 10 2.03 -6.77 -8.82
C ASN A 10 1.32 -7.26 -10.09
N MET A 11 0.00 -7.09 -10.16
CA MET A 11 -0.77 -7.34 -11.38
C MET A 11 -0.95 -6.01 -12.11
N VAL A 12 -0.14 -5.77 -13.15
CA VAL A 12 -0.15 -4.51 -13.92
C VAL A 12 -1.03 -4.66 -15.15
N PHE A 13 -1.97 -3.73 -15.32
CA PHE A 13 -2.87 -3.72 -16.46
C PHE A 13 -2.26 -2.90 -17.60
N VAL A 14 -2.25 -3.48 -18.80
CA VAL A 14 -1.71 -2.86 -20.02
C VAL A 14 -2.80 -2.44 -21.01
N ASP A 15 -4.05 -2.83 -20.75
CA ASP A 15 -5.18 -2.49 -21.61
C ASP A 15 -5.75 -1.10 -21.30
N ARG A 16 -6.30 -0.43 -22.33
CA ARG A 16 -6.54 1.03 -22.37
C ARG A 16 -7.25 1.58 -21.15
N ARG A 17 -8.33 0.94 -20.67
CA ARG A 17 -9.15 1.46 -19.57
C ARG A 17 -8.36 1.55 -18.25
N PHE A 18 -7.42 0.64 -18.04
CA PHE A 18 -6.68 0.51 -16.78
C PHE A 18 -5.17 0.60 -16.99
N MET A 19 -4.72 1.10 -18.14
CA MET A 19 -3.33 1.05 -18.55
C MET A 19 -2.44 1.75 -17.51
N GLY A 20 -1.44 1.03 -16.99
CA GLY A 20 -0.53 1.50 -15.95
C GLY A 20 -1.06 1.40 -14.52
N SER A 21 -2.34 1.05 -14.33
CA SER A 21 -2.90 0.72 -13.00
C SER A 21 -2.47 -0.68 -12.58
N SER A 22 -2.42 -0.94 -11.27
CA SER A 22 -2.00 -2.24 -10.76
C SER A 22 -2.72 -2.65 -9.48
N PHE A 23 -2.87 -3.96 -9.27
CA PHE A 23 -3.16 -4.54 -7.95
C PHE A 23 -1.87 -4.98 -7.26
N LYS A 24 -1.83 -4.82 -5.93
CA LYS A 24 -0.83 -5.41 -5.03
C LYS A 24 -1.44 -6.67 -4.42
N VAL A 25 -0.87 -7.83 -4.73
CA VAL A 25 -1.48 -9.13 -4.42
C VAL A 25 -0.56 -9.93 -3.51
N MET A 26 -1.14 -10.55 -2.48
CA MET A 26 -0.44 -11.40 -1.53
C MET A 26 -1.29 -12.64 -1.20
N GLY A 27 -0.66 -13.80 -1.05
CA GLY A 27 -1.36 -14.98 -0.58
C GLY A 27 -0.52 -16.24 -0.67
N ASP A 28 -1.21 -17.36 -0.54
CA ASP A 28 -0.60 -18.68 -0.60
C ASP A 28 -0.97 -19.39 -1.90
N PHE A 29 -0.02 -20.13 -2.45
CA PHE A 29 -0.22 -20.96 -3.61
C PHE A 29 -0.43 -22.40 -3.16
N ARG A 30 -1.70 -22.79 -3.08
CA ARG A 30 -2.12 -24.15 -2.69
C ARG A 30 -2.89 -24.80 -3.82
N GLY A 31 -2.35 -25.87 -4.38
CA GLY A 31 -3.08 -26.76 -5.30
C GLY A 31 -3.70 -26.07 -6.52
N ASN A 32 -4.95 -26.44 -6.80
CA ASN A 32 -5.66 -26.06 -8.02
C ASN A 32 -6.62 -24.88 -7.83
N GLU A 33 -7.06 -24.60 -6.61
CA GLU A 33 -7.97 -23.49 -6.31
C GLU A 33 -7.55 -22.79 -5.02
N GLY A 34 -7.92 -21.51 -4.88
CA GLY A 34 -7.62 -20.75 -3.69
C GLY A 34 -7.92 -19.26 -3.85
N GLU A 35 -7.44 -18.50 -2.88
CA GLU A 35 -7.71 -17.08 -2.76
C GLU A 35 -6.42 -16.30 -2.46
N TRP A 36 -6.31 -15.12 -3.05
CA TRP A 36 -5.25 -14.15 -2.78
C TRP A 36 -5.87 -12.82 -2.36
N ALA A 37 -5.27 -12.17 -1.37
CA ALA A 37 -5.69 -10.86 -0.92
C ALA A 37 -5.16 -9.77 -1.85
N ILE A 38 -6.03 -8.80 -2.17
CA ILE A 38 -5.64 -7.52 -2.75
C ILE A 38 -5.45 -6.57 -1.58
N VAL A 39 -4.19 -6.21 -1.33
CA VAL A 39 -3.78 -5.37 -0.20
C VAL A 39 -3.59 -3.90 -0.59
N GLY A 40 -3.73 -3.60 -1.88
CA GLY A 40 -3.62 -2.25 -2.41
C GLY A 40 -3.63 -2.22 -3.93
N GLY A 41 -3.43 -1.02 -4.48
CA GLY A 41 -3.29 -0.82 -5.91
C GLY A 41 -2.83 0.59 -6.26
N THR A 42 -2.59 0.82 -7.56
CA THR A 42 -2.15 2.10 -8.13
C THR A 42 -3.09 2.55 -9.25
N GLY A 43 -3.06 3.84 -9.59
CA GLY A 43 -3.89 4.41 -10.66
C GLY A 43 -5.38 4.33 -10.35
N GLU A 44 -6.17 3.78 -11.28
CA GLU A 44 -7.61 3.56 -11.12
C GLU A 44 -7.96 2.61 -9.96
N PHE A 45 -6.98 1.81 -9.52
CA PHE A 45 -7.10 0.87 -8.40
C PHE A 45 -6.43 1.40 -7.12
N ALA A 46 -6.21 2.71 -7.01
CA ALA A 46 -5.74 3.31 -5.77
C ALA A 46 -6.64 2.89 -4.60
N TYR A 47 -6.02 2.47 -3.49
CA TYR A 47 -6.71 1.95 -2.31
C TYR A 47 -7.55 0.69 -2.53
N ALA A 48 -7.28 -0.08 -3.59
CA ALA A 48 -7.98 -1.33 -3.84
C ALA A 48 -7.83 -2.30 -2.65
N GLN A 49 -8.96 -2.81 -2.17
CA GLN A 49 -9.03 -3.90 -1.20
C GLN A 49 -9.96 -4.97 -1.74
N GLY A 50 -9.63 -6.24 -1.54
CA GLY A 50 -10.46 -7.31 -2.04
C GLY A 50 -9.79 -8.67 -2.11
N VAL A 51 -10.35 -9.54 -2.93
CA VAL A 51 -9.92 -10.92 -3.09
C VAL A 51 -9.86 -11.30 -4.57
N ILE A 52 -8.83 -12.05 -4.93
CA ILE A 52 -8.73 -12.75 -6.20
C ILE A 52 -8.92 -14.23 -5.88
N THR A 53 -10.00 -14.82 -6.36
CA THR A 53 -10.12 -16.28 -6.33
C THR A 53 -9.57 -16.84 -7.62
N PHE A 54 -8.91 -18.00 -7.55
CA PHE A 54 -8.37 -18.66 -8.73
C PHE A 54 -8.83 -20.11 -8.78
N ASN A 55 -9.04 -20.59 -9.99
CA ASN A 55 -9.20 -22.01 -10.27
C ASN A 55 -8.32 -22.42 -11.45
N LYS A 56 -7.65 -23.55 -11.33
CA LYS A 56 -6.78 -24.11 -12.37
C LYS A 56 -7.65 -24.74 -13.44
N THR A 57 -7.65 -24.15 -14.62
CA THR A 57 -8.26 -24.75 -15.80
C THR A 57 -7.23 -25.67 -16.46
N TRP A 58 -7.60 -26.93 -16.70
CA TRP A 58 -6.69 -27.86 -17.37
C TRP A 58 -6.63 -27.54 -18.86
N SER A 59 -5.46 -27.12 -19.31
CA SER A 59 -5.11 -27.00 -20.72
C SER A 59 -3.95 -27.95 -21.00
N ALA A 60 -4.04 -28.71 -22.09
CA ALA A 60 -3.00 -29.65 -22.52
C ALA A 60 -1.66 -28.96 -22.85
N GLN A 61 -1.63 -27.62 -22.99
CA GLN A 61 -0.43 -26.86 -23.40
C GLN A 61 0.11 -25.88 -22.34
N ALA A 62 -0.64 -25.52 -21.30
CA ALA A 62 -0.16 -24.54 -20.31
C ALA A 62 -0.88 -24.63 -18.96
N ASN A 63 -0.18 -24.24 -17.89
CA ASN A 63 -0.78 -24.03 -16.56
C ASN A 63 -1.56 -22.70 -16.54
N VAL A 64 -2.74 -22.69 -17.16
CA VAL A 64 -3.66 -21.55 -17.13
C VAL A 64 -4.49 -21.58 -15.84
N ARG A 65 -4.73 -20.41 -15.25
CA ARG A 65 -5.63 -20.24 -14.11
C ARG A 65 -6.63 -19.16 -14.46
N GLU A 66 -7.90 -19.47 -14.26
CA GLU A 66 -8.95 -18.47 -14.34
C GLU A 66 -8.98 -17.70 -13.02
N LEU A 67 -8.99 -16.37 -13.11
CA LEU A 67 -9.00 -15.47 -11.96
C LEU A 67 -10.33 -14.75 -11.90
N HIS A 68 -11.00 -14.81 -10.74
CA HIS A 68 -12.16 -14.01 -10.45
C HIS A 68 -11.80 -12.93 -9.42
N VAL A 69 -11.77 -11.69 -9.88
CA VAL A 69 -11.31 -10.54 -9.10
C VAL A 69 -12.50 -9.79 -8.53
N ARG A 70 -12.54 -9.62 -7.21
CA ARG A 70 -13.50 -8.76 -6.51
C ARG A 70 -12.73 -7.73 -5.70
N ALA A 71 -12.72 -6.49 -6.19
CA ALA A 71 -12.01 -5.39 -5.55
C ALA A 71 -12.95 -4.19 -5.35
N LEU A 72 -12.88 -3.59 -4.16
CA LEU A 72 -13.41 -2.27 -3.88
C LEU A 72 -12.29 -1.26 -4.04
N CYS A 73 -12.50 -0.26 -4.91
CA CYS A 73 -11.53 0.80 -5.16
C CYS A 73 -12.19 2.14 -4.83
N LEU A 74 -11.44 3.04 -4.19
CA LEU A 74 -11.89 4.42 -4.01
C LEU A 74 -11.57 5.16 -5.30
N SER A 75 -12.48 5.11 -6.27
CA SER A 75 -12.35 5.96 -7.44
C SER A 75 -12.59 7.40 -7.01
N SER A 76 -11.54 8.23 -7.08
CA SER A 76 -11.74 9.67 -7.13
C SER A 76 -12.43 9.94 -8.46
N SER A 77 -13.76 10.03 -8.48
CA SER A 77 -14.43 10.60 -9.64
C SER A 77 -13.82 11.99 -9.82
N LYS A 78 -13.09 12.18 -10.93
CA LYS A 78 -12.84 13.52 -11.45
C LYS A 78 -14.24 14.10 -11.64
N ALA A 79 -14.66 14.97 -10.72
CA ALA A 79 -15.91 15.69 -10.87
C ALA A 79 -15.85 16.41 -12.23
N PRO A 80 -16.97 16.48 -12.97
CA PRO A 80 -17.06 17.39 -14.10
C PRO A 80 -16.62 18.77 -13.62
N GLU A 81 -15.71 19.41 -14.35
CA GLU A 81 -15.14 20.70 -14.00
C GLU A 81 -16.26 21.77 -14.01
N THR A 82 -16.95 21.91 -12.87
CA THR A 82 -17.86 23.03 -12.61
C THR A 82 -17.21 23.90 -11.54
N PRO A 83 -16.93 25.19 -11.82
CA PRO A 83 -16.23 26.04 -10.89
C PRO A 83 -17.21 26.62 -9.86
N CYS A 84 -17.57 25.86 -8.82
CA CYS A 84 -18.32 26.42 -7.68
C CYS A 84 -17.85 25.87 -6.33
N SER A 85 -17.42 26.80 -5.47
CA SER A 85 -17.11 26.71 -4.04
C SER A 85 -16.14 25.61 -3.59
N ARG A 86 -14.88 26.03 -3.37
CA ARG A 86 -13.87 25.34 -2.57
C ARG A 86 -14.39 25.10 -1.15
N THR A 87 -14.77 23.87 -0.84
CA THR A 87 -14.38 23.25 0.43
C THR A 87 -13.20 22.33 0.11
N PRO A 88 -12.09 22.36 0.86
CA PRO A 88 -11.04 21.37 0.68
C PRO A 88 -11.69 20.01 0.91
N ARG A 89 -11.78 19.17 -0.12
CA ARG A 89 -12.13 17.77 0.05
C ARG A 89 -11.10 17.19 1.02
N GLN A 90 -11.50 16.98 2.27
CA GLN A 90 -10.70 16.20 3.21
C GLN A 90 -10.61 14.80 2.62
N SER A 91 -9.47 14.52 1.95
CA SER A 91 -9.06 13.15 1.68
C SER A 91 -8.99 12.46 3.03
N SER A 92 -9.90 11.53 3.28
CA SER A 92 -9.87 10.72 4.49
C SER A 92 -8.60 9.88 4.48
N VAL A 93 -7.62 10.29 5.27
CA VAL A 93 -6.35 9.57 5.42
C VAL A 93 -6.64 8.36 6.31
N THR A 94 -6.65 7.18 5.71
CA THR A 94 -6.81 5.93 6.45
C THR A 94 -5.46 5.46 6.96
N LYS A 95 -5.29 5.44 8.28
CA LYS A 95 -4.13 4.88 8.95
C LYS A 95 -4.21 3.35 8.92
N ILE A 96 -3.19 2.67 8.42
CA ILE A 96 -3.08 1.20 8.47
C ILE A 96 -2.29 0.81 9.71
N GLY A 97 -3.01 0.25 10.69
CA GLY A 97 -2.47 -0.37 11.89
C GLY A 97 -1.68 0.58 12.82
N PRO A 98 -1.44 0.18 14.08
CA PRO A 98 -0.42 0.83 14.87
C PRO A 98 0.97 0.39 14.37
N TRP A 99 1.87 1.36 14.15
CA TRP A 99 3.28 1.09 13.88
C TRP A 99 4.01 1.12 15.23
N GLY A 100 4.93 0.20 15.48
CA GLY A 100 5.55 0.11 16.80
C GLY A 100 6.61 -0.98 16.90
N ILE A 101 7.31 -0.98 18.02
CA ILE A 101 8.25 -2.04 18.40
C ILE A 101 7.48 -3.21 19.03
N ILE A 102 8.02 -4.43 18.90
CA ILE A 102 7.42 -5.67 19.43
C ILE A 102 7.13 -5.59 20.95
N SER A 103 7.78 -4.68 21.68
CA SER A 103 7.60 -4.49 23.13
C SER A 103 6.35 -3.71 23.55
N GLY A 104 5.46 -3.33 22.63
CA GLY A 104 4.08 -2.93 22.96
C GLY A 104 3.79 -1.43 23.13
N GLU A 105 4.79 -0.55 22.95
CA GLU A 105 4.50 0.89 22.81
C GLU A 105 4.07 1.19 21.37
N PHE A 106 2.81 1.60 21.22
CA PHE A 106 2.25 2.02 19.95
C PHE A 106 2.79 3.41 19.59
N LEU A 107 3.43 3.52 18.43
CA LEU A 107 3.86 4.79 17.89
C LEU A 107 2.76 5.29 16.94
N ASP A 108 2.22 6.46 17.26
CA ASP A 108 1.16 7.10 16.49
C ASP A 108 1.50 8.55 16.18
N VAL A 109 0.92 9.04 15.11
CA VAL A 109 0.92 10.45 14.74
C VAL A 109 -0.42 11.03 15.20
N PRO A 110 -0.44 11.98 16.16
CA PRO A 110 -1.67 12.46 16.77
C PRO A 110 -2.52 13.34 15.84
N THR A 111 -1.91 13.87 14.77
CA THR A 111 -2.55 14.76 13.78
C THR A 111 -2.75 14.05 12.45
N THR A 112 -3.78 14.46 11.71
CA THR A 112 -4.04 13.92 10.37
C THR A 112 -3.02 14.49 9.37
N PRO A 113 -2.08 13.68 8.85
CA PRO A 113 -1.09 14.15 7.91
C PRO A 113 -1.73 14.46 6.55
N GLN A 114 -1.23 15.45 5.82
CA GLN A 114 -1.69 15.80 4.47
C GLN A 114 -0.60 15.58 3.42
N ARG A 115 0.64 16.00 3.70
CA ARG A 115 1.76 15.92 2.76
C ARG A 115 3.06 15.59 3.46
N LEU A 116 3.70 14.50 3.08
CA LEU A 116 5.05 14.15 3.54
C LEU A 116 6.08 15.13 2.95
N GLU A 117 7.03 15.58 3.75
CA GLU A 117 8.07 16.54 3.33
C GLU A 117 9.47 15.94 3.33
N CYS A 118 9.78 15.07 4.30
CA CYS A 118 11.05 14.35 4.27
C CYS A 118 10.96 13.02 5.00
N VAL A 119 11.81 12.08 4.59
CA VAL A 119 12.08 10.85 5.31
C VAL A 119 13.56 10.76 5.58
N THR A 120 13.91 10.49 6.82
CA THR A 120 15.26 10.25 7.28
C THR A 120 15.39 8.79 7.69
N ILE A 121 16.36 8.09 7.11
CA ILE A 121 16.61 6.68 7.32
C ILE A 121 17.97 6.55 8.01
N ARG A 122 17.98 5.94 9.19
CA ARG A 122 19.21 5.49 9.87
C ARG A 122 19.42 4.03 9.56
N HIS A 123 20.64 3.67 9.16
CA HIS A 123 20.98 2.29 8.78
C HIS A 123 22.44 1.92 9.03
N GLY A 124 22.67 0.61 9.11
CA GLY A 124 23.97 -0.03 9.01
C GLY A 124 23.92 -1.14 7.95
N VAL A 125 23.87 -2.39 8.38
CA VAL A 125 23.60 -3.54 7.48
C VAL A 125 22.10 -3.64 7.12
N VAL A 126 21.24 -3.15 8.03
CA VAL A 126 19.79 -3.09 7.88
C VAL A 126 19.30 -1.69 8.23
N ILE A 127 18.03 -1.39 7.97
CA ILE A 127 17.38 -0.17 8.47
C ILE A 127 17.18 -0.32 9.98
N ASP A 128 17.69 0.65 10.74
CA ASP A 128 17.62 0.65 12.20
C ASP A 128 16.47 1.53 12.70
N SER A 129 16.29 2.71 12.10
CA SER A 129 15.18 3.61 12.43
C SER A 129 14.77 4.55 11.31
N LEU A 130 13.52 5.01 11.37
CA LEU A 130 12.93 5.98 10.46
C LEU A 130 12.47 7.22 11.22
N ALA A 131 12.76 8.40 10.71
CA ALA A 131 12.15 9.66 11.11
C ALA A 131 11.55 10.34 9.88
N PHE A 132 10.52 11.15 10.04
CA PHE A 132 9.92 11.85 8.91
C PHE A 132 9.25 13.15 9.33
N SER A 133 9.13 14.07 8.38
CA SER A 133 8.35 15.30 8.56
C SER A 133 7.21 15.37 7.55
N PHE A 134 6.12 16.01 7.96
CA PHE A 134 4.93 16.18 7.14
C PHE A 134 4.19 17.46 7.50
N VAL A 135 3.34 17.93 6.60
CA VAL A 135 2.36 18.99 6.83
C VAL A 135 1.01 18.35 7.11
N ASP A 136 0.34 18.77 8.17
CA ASP A 136 -1.02 18.33 8.52
C ASP A 136 -2.10 19.04 7.66
N GLN A 137 -3.36 18.67 7.85
CA GLN A 137 -4.46 19.32 7.13
C GLN A 137 -4.70 20.79 7.50
N ALA A 138 -4.20 21.25 8.65
CA ALA A 138 -4.25 22.65 9.08
C ALA A 138 -3.06 23.46 8.53
N GLY A 139 -2.12 22.84 7.80
CA GLY A 139 -0.91 23.47 7.30
C GLY A 139 0.24 23.50 8.31
N GLY A 140 0.08 22.86 9.47
CA GLY A 140 1.11 22.74 10.51
C GLY A 140 2.17 21.72 10.11
N GLN A 141 3.44 22.05 10.34
CA GLN A 141 4.56 21.16 10.07
C GLN A 141 4.87 20.31 11.31
N HIS A 142 5.05 19.01 11.11
CA HIS A 142 5.31 18.03 12.15
C HIS A 142 6.58 17.26 11.84
N ASN A 143 7.31 16.88 12.88
CA ASN A 143 8.48 16.01 12.79
C ASN A 143 8.32 14.85 13.78
N VAL A 144 8.52 13.63 13.29
CA VAL A 144 8.20 12.39 13.99
C VAL A 144 9.36 11.41 13.91
N GLY A 145 9.59 10.70 15.01
CA GLY A 145 10.68 9.73 15.14
C GLY A 145 11.95 10.32 15.75
N PRO A 146 13.07 9.58 15.71
CA PRO A 146 13.24 8.29 15.05
C PRO A 146 12.45 7.16 15.74
N TRP A 147 11.76 6.35 14.94
CA TRP A 147 11.09 5.14 15.35
C TRP A 147 11.96 3.94 14.97
N GLY A 148 12.40 3.18 15.99
CA GLY A 148 13.31 2.06 15.82
C GLY A 148 14.50 2.13 16.78
N GLY A 149 15.58 1.43 16.45
CA GLY A 149 16.79 1.34 17.26
C GLY A 149 17.77 2.49 17.02
N PRO A 150 18.67 2.75 17.98
CA PRO A 150 19.73 3.75 17.85
C PRO A 150 20.93 3.24 17.02
N CYS A 151 20.95 1.96 16.64
CA CYS A 151 22.00 1.34 15.84
C CYS A 151 22.12 1.99 14.45
N GLY A 152 23.27 1.80 13.81
CA GLY A 152 23.54 2.33 12.47
C GLY A 152 24.28 3.67 12.48
N ASP A 153 25.43 3.68 11.81
CA ASP A 153 26.31 4.85 11.70
C ASP A 153 25.95 5.74 10.50
N ASN A 154 25.17 5.22 9.55
CA ASN A 154 24.77 5.95 8.35
C ASN A 154 23.41 6.61 8.52
N LYS A 155 23.24 7.77 7.87
CA LYS A 155 22.01 8.56 7.89
C LYS A 155 21.78 9.23 6.54
N ASP A 156 20.67 8.87 5.90
CA ASP A 156 20.24 9.46 4.63
C ASP A 156 18.92 10.23 4.81
N THR A 157 18.79 11.36 4.12
CA THR A 157 17.56 12.16 4.11
C THR A 157 17.06 12.36 2.69
N ILE A 158 15.82 11.93 2.45
CA ILE A 158 15.09 12.06 1.19
C ILE A 158 14.07 13.18 1.37
N LYS A 159 14.03 14.12 0.42
CA LYS A 159 13.07 15.23 0.34
C LYS A 159 12.16 15.06 -0.86
#